data_AF-G9ZGZ1-F1
#
_entry.id   AF-G9ZGZ1-F1
#
_cell.length_a   1.000
_cell.length_b   1.000
_cell.length_c   1.000
_cell.angle_alpha   90.00
_cell.angle_beta   90.00
_cell.angle_gamma   90.00
#
_symmetry.space_group_name_H-M   'P 1'
#
loop_
_entity.id
_entity.type
_entity.pdbx_description
1 polymer ?
#
loop_
_entity_poly.entity_id
_entity_poly.type
_entity_poly.pdbx_seq_one_letter_code
_entity_poly.pdbx_strand_id
1 'polypeptide(L)'
;MKKETFLGILALALGGCSSMSRETVALNHGIELESLKSDTSAAPPKRMFPTDTTRHRLIAGGKKLIGTPYRYGGNGPKGFDCSGLVQHVFAEQGFRLPRNSSAQFNALLPVRNPKPGDLVFFHRGNGNINHVGIYLGDQKMLHAPSPGKRVEIARIDQGYWKKRYVGARTVIHERATVSR
;
A
#
# COMPACT_ATOMS: atom_id res chain seq x y z
N MET A 1 -60.20 -29.05 -29.52
CA MET A 1 -59.45 -29.73 -28.44
C MET A 1 -59.23 -28.71 -27.34
N LYS A 2 -60.00 -28.81 -26.25
CA LYS A 2 -59.96 -27.92 -25.08
C LYS A 2 -58.92 -28.44 -24.10
N LYS A 3 -58.10 -27.56 -23.52
CA LYS A 3 -57.57 -27.72 -22.17
C LYS A 3 -57.11 -26.37 -21.61
N GLU A 4 -57.90 -25.93 -20.64
CA GLU A 4 -57.85 -24.72 -19.85
C GLU A 4 -56.61 -24.72 -18.94
N THR A 5 -56.01 -23.55 -18.70
CA THR A 5 -54.97 -23.37 -17.68
C THR A 5 -55.51 -22.46 -16.58
N PHE A 6 -55.39 -22.92 -15.34
CA PHE A 6 -56.04 -22.38 -14.16
C PHE A 6 -55.27 -21.20 -13.54
N LEU A 7 -56.08 -20.36 -12.92
CA LEU A 7 -55.89 -19.13 -12.18
C LEU A 7 -55.06 -19.29 -10.89
N GLY A 8 -54.26 -18.29 -10.52
CA GLY A 8 -53.59 -18.21 -9.21
C GLY A 8 -53.26 -16.76 -8.83
N ILE A 9 -54.12 -16.17 -8.00
CA ILE A 9 -54.16 -14.76 -7.55
C ILE A 9 -53.14 -14.52 -6.43
N LEU A 10 -52.32 -13.46 -6.53
CA LEU A 10 -51.49 -12.95 -5.43
C LEU A 10 -52.15 -11.71 -4.82
N ALA A 11 -52.56 -11.83 -3.56
CA ALA A 11 -53.31 -10.82 -2.82
C ALA A 11 -52.42 -9.70 -2.26
N LEU A 12 -52.85 -8.45 -2.49
CA LEU A 12 -52.43 -7.26 -1.74
C LEU A 12 -53.03 -7.29 -0.32
N ALA A 13 -52.23 -6.93 0.68
CA ALA A 13 -52.72 -6.57 2.00
C ALA A 13 -52.38 -5.10 2.30
N LEU A 14 -53.42 -4.28 2.50
CA LEU A 14 -53.40 -2.94 3.06
C LEU A 14 -54.24 -2.96 4.36
N GLY A 15 -53.81 -2.18 5.37
CA GLY A 15 -54.56 -1.86 6.60
C GLY A 15 -53.79 -2.25 7.87
N GLY A 16 -53.71 -1.46 8.95
CA GLY A 16 -54.34 -0.18 9.32
C GLY A 16 -53.86 0.27 10.71
N CYS A 17 -54.18 1.52 11.07
CA CYS A 17 -53.87 2.22 12.33
C CYS A 17 -54.39 1.54 13.62
N SER A 18 -53.77 1.83 14.78
CA SER A 18 -54.36 2.69 15.85
C SER A 18 -53.61 2.68 17.21
N SER A 19 -53.46 3.90 17.76
CA SER A 19 -53.59 4.31 19.17
C SER A 19 -52.62 3.88 20.28
N MET A 20 -51.79 4.88 20.66
CA MET A 20 -51.47 5.38 22.00
C MET A 20 -51.42 4.45 23.22
N SER A 21 -50.30 4.55 23.93
CA SER A 21 -50.30 4.90 25.36
C SER A 21 -49.08 5.76 25.70
N ARG A 22 -49.37 6.81 26.47
CA ARG A 22 -48.51 7.88 26.96
C ARG A 22 -47.74 7.36 28.17
N GLU A 23 -46.44 7.68 28.25
CA GLU A 23 -45.83 7.97 29.55
C GLU A 23 -44.86 9.14 29.40
N THR A 24 -45.24 10.21 30.08
CA THR A 24 -44.51 11.46 30.30
C THR A 24 -43.47 11.24 31.40
N VAL A 25 -42.31 11.92 31.35
CA VAL A 25 -41.85 12.87 32.38
C VAL A 25 -40.57 13.57 31.89
N ALA A 26 -40.47 14.81 32.34
CA ALA A 26 -39.69 15.95 31.91
C ALA A 26 -38.25 16.03 32.49
N LEU A 27 -37.42 16.76 31.74
CA LEU A 27 -36.47 17.81 32.15
C LEU A 27 -35.15 17.52 32.91
N ASN A 28 -34.13 18.19 32.34
CA ASN A 28 -33.07 19.01 32.93
C ASN A 28 -31.72 18.41 33.38
N HIS A 29 -30.70 18.85 32.63
CA HIS A 29 -29.49 19.55 33.08
C HIS A 29 -28.80 19.07 34.36
N GLY A 30 -27.63 18.47 34.18
CA GLY A 30 -26.61 18.35 35.22
C GLY A 30 -25.58 17.29 34.85
N ILE A 31 -24.60 17.64 34.00
CA ILE A 31 -23.33 16.91 33.99
C ILE A 31 -22.32 17.77 34.73
N GLU A 32 -22.02 17.27 35.92
CA GLU A 32 -21.11 17.72 36.95
C GLU A 32 -19.67 17.80 36.43
N LEU A 33 -19.00 18.88 36.82
CA LEU A 33 -17.63 19.20 36.52
C LEU A 33 -16.78 18.91 37.77
N GLU A 34 -16.14 17.75 37.83
CA GLU A 34 -15.11 17.41 38.83
C GLU A 34 -14.00 16.64 38.07
N SER A 35 -13.01 17.34 37.53
CA SER A 35 -11.77 17.80 38.19
C SER A 35 -10.68 16.72 38.34
N LEU A 36 -9.80 16.72 37.33
CA LEU A 36 -8.33 16.64 37.40
C LEU A 36 -7.65 15.34 37.89
N LYS A 37 -6.82 14.77 36.99
CA LYS A 37 -5.36 14.89 37.12
C LYS A 37 -4.64 14.63 35.81
N SER A 38 -3.91 15.65 35.39
CA SER A 38 -2.86 15.63 34.40
C SER A 38 -1.70 14.77 34.88
N ASP A 39 -1.10 13.97 33.99
CA ASP A 39 0.33 14.08 33.79
C ASP A 39 0.82 13.41 32.50
N THR A 40 1.85 14.03 31.92
CA THR A 40 2.62 13.64 30.72
C THR A 40 2.07 14.11 29.37
N SER A 41 2.54 15.30 28.99
CA SER A 41 2.58 15.82 27.63
C SER A 41 3.34 14.88 26.68
N ALA A 42 2.65 13.91 26.07
CA ALA A 42 3.05 13.33 24.79
C ALA A 42 2.30 14.06 23.68
N ALA A 43 3.03 14.57 22.68
CA ALA A 43 2.43 15.12 21.47
C ALA A 43 1.39 14.12 20.90
N PRO A 44 0.26 14.60 20.35
CA PRO A 44 -0.81 13.72 19.88
C PRO A 44 -0.24 12.72 18.86
N PRO A 45 -0.60 11.42 18.93
CA PRO A 45 -0.09 10.43 17.99
C PRO A 45 -0.45 10.88 16.58
N LYS A 46 0.57 11.09 15.75
CA LYS A 46 0.39 11.46 14.34
C LYS A 46 -0.53 10.41 13.72
N ARG A 47 -1.74 10.80 13.30
CA ARG A 47 -2.67 9.89 12.61
C ARG A 47 -1.96 9.38 11.36
N MET A 48 -1.45 8.16 11.40
CA MET A 48 -0.83 7.54 10.22
C MET A 48 -1.93 7.27 9.20
N PHE A 49 -1.78 7.83 8.01
CA PHE A 49 -2.70 7.52 6.92
C PHE A 49 -2.50 6.04 6.52
N PRO A 50 -3.54 5.35 6.00
CA PRO A 50 -3.41 3.95 5.57
C PRO A 50 -2.20 3.68 4.65
N THR A 51 -1.86 4.67 3.82
CA THR A 51 -0.67 4.70 2.95
C THR A 51 0.65 4.66 3.72
N ASP A 52 0.77 5.41 4.82
CA ASP A 52 1.98 5.40 5.66
C ASP A 52 2.18 4.02 6.27
N THR A 53 1.10 3.39 6.74
CA THR A 53 1.14 2.03 7.27
C THR A 53 1.59 1.03 6.21
N THR A 54 1.08 1.13 4.98
CA THR A 54 1.48 0.25 3.87
C THR A 54 2.96 0.43 3.50
N ARG A 55 3.44 1.67 3.38
CA ARG A 55 4.87 1.95 3.08
C ARG A 55 5.79 1.35 4.14
N HIS A 56 5.45 1.50 5.42
CA HIS A 56 6.21 0.90 6.52
C HIS A 56 6.24 -0.62 6.44
N ARG A 57 5.11 -1.27 6.14
CA ARG A 57 5.05 -2.73 6.00
C ARG A 57 5.88 -3.24 4.82
N LEU A 58 5.83 -2.58 3.66
CA LEU A 58 6.68 -2.92 2.51
C LEU A 58 8.17 -2.87 2.89
N ILE A 59 8.60 -1.78 3.52
CA ILE A 59 10.00 -1.61 3.89
C ILE A 59 10.42 -2.63 4.95
N ALA A 60 9.58 -2.86 5.96
CA ALA A 60 9.85 -3.83 7.01
C ALA A 60 9.92 -5.26 6.45
N GLY A 61 8.99 -5.65 5.58
CA GLY A 61 8.99 -6.94 4.89
C GLY A 61 10.23 -7.13 4.02
N GLY A 62 10.56 -6.14 3.19
CA GLY A 62 11.76 -6.17 2.36
C GLY A 62 13.06 -6.31 3.18
N LYS A 63 13.18 -5.58 4.29
CA LYS A 63 14.38 -5.66 5.16
C LYS A 63 14.61 -7.06 5.74
N LYS A 64 13.56 -7.86 5.96
CA LYS A 64 13.69 -9.25 6.42
C LYS A 64 14.37 -10.17 5.39
N LEU A 65 14.40 -9.75 4.13
CA LEU A 65 14.98 -10.52 3.02
C LEU A 65 16.45 -10.16 2.76
N ILE A 66 17.03 -9.23 3.53
CA ILE A 66 18.46 -8.90 3.45
C ILE A 66 19.28 -10.17 3.71
N GLY A 67 20.28 -10.41 2.87
CA GLY A 67 21.09 -11.63 2.93
C GLY A 67 20.59 -12.79 2.07
N THR A 68 19.34 -12.76 1.57
CA THR A 68 18.87 -13.78 0.62
C THR A 68 19.71 -13.73 -0.67
N PRO A 69 20.17 -14.87 -1.22
CA PRO A 69 20.98 -14.88 -2.44
C PRO A 69 20.28 -14.26 -3.65
N TYR A 70 21.07 -13.63 -4.51
CA TYR A 70 20.59 -13.31 -5.85
C TYR A 70 20.40 -14.60 -6.66
N ARG A 71 19.29 -14.69 -7.37
CA ARG A 71 19.03 -15.74 -8.37
C ARG A 71 18.31 -15.14 -9.56
N TYR A 72 18.90 -15.26 -10.76
CA TYR A 72 18.24 -14.82 -11.99
C TYR A 72 16.91 -15.58 -12.17
N GLY A 73 15.82 -14.86 -12.43
CA GLY A 73 14.49 -15.45 -12.48
C GLY A 73 13.87 -15.74 -11.11
N GLY A 74 14.60 -15.53 -10.01
CA GLY A 74 14.13 -15.80 -8.64
C GLY A 74 13.12 -14.78 -8.12
N ASN A 75 12.09 -15.26 -7.42
CA ASN A 75 11.00 -14.48 -6.85
C ASN A 75 10.48 -15.07 -5.52
N GLY A 76 11.35 -15.74 -4.75
CA GLY A 76 10.95 -16.41 -3.51
C GLY A 76 12.11 -16.70 -2.56
N PRO A 77 11.86 -17.43 -1.46
CA PRO A 77 12.81 -17.55 -0.33
C PRO A 77 14.14 -18.21 -0.69
N LYS A 78 14.19 -18.98 -1.79
CA LYS A 78 15.43 -19.60 -2.30
C LYS A 78 16.34 -18.62 -3.06
N GLY A 79 15.88 -17.41 -3.36
CA GLY A 79 16.64 -16.40 -4.07
C GLY A 79 15.77 -15.46 -4.90
N PHE A 80 16.25 -14.24 -5.07
CA PHE A 80 15.57 -13.18 -5.80
C PHE A 80 16.44 -12.59 -6.91
N ASP A 81 15.84 -12.19 -8.03
CA ASP A 81 16.40 -11.12 -8.85
C ASP A 81 15.79 -9.77 -8.48
N CYS A 82 16.25 -8.70 -9.12
CA CYS A 82 15.85 -7.34 -8.76
C CYS A 82 14.32 -7.12 -8.80
N SER A 83 13.67 -7.51 -9.90
CA SER A 83 12.24 -7.32 -10.06
C SER A 83 11.42 -8.38 -9.34
N GLY A 84 11.97 -9.58 -9.11
CA GLY A 84 11.36 -10.64 -8.31
C GLY A 84 11.33 -10.30 -6.81
N LEU A 85 12.37 -9.65 -6.28
CA LEU A 85 12.36 -9.11 -4.92
C LEU A 85 11.22 -8.09 -4.74
N VAL A 86 11.15 -7.13 -5.67
CA VAL A 86 10.10 -6.10 -5.66
C VAL A 86 8.72 -6.74 -5.77
N GLN A 87 8.52 -7.64 -6.73
CA GLN A 87 7.24 -8.32 -6.92
C GLN A 87 6.80 -9.06 -5.66
N HIS A 88 7.72 -9.76 -4.99
CA HIS A 88 7.43 -10.51 -3.77
C HIS A 88 6.98 -9.59 -2.62
N VAL A 89 7.77 -8.56 -2.29
CA VAL A 89 7.47 -7.62 -1.19
C VAL A 89 6.14 -6.91 -1.41
N PHE A 90 5.85 -6.52 -2.65
CA PHE A 90 4.60 -5.83 -2.98
C PHE A 90 3.39 -6.76 -3.01
N ALA A 91 3.56 -8.02 -3.42
CA ALA A 91 2.50 -9.02 -3.39
C ALA A 91 2.02 -9.33 -1.97
N GLU A 92 2.93 -9.34 -0.97
CA GLU A 92 2.56 -9.50 0.44
C GLU A 92 1.63 -8.39 0.95
N GLN A 93 1.64 -7.22 0.31
CA GLN A 93 0.76 -6.10 0.63
C GLN A 93 -0.42 -5.96 -0.36
N GLY A 94 -0.65 -6.98 -1.20
CA GLY A 94 -1.78 -7.04 -2.13
C GLY A 94 -1.55 -6.37 -3.48
N PHE A 95 -0.35 -5.87 -3.78
CA PHE A 95 -0.05 -5.24 -5.06
C PHE A 95 0.51 -6.25 -6.06
N ARG A 96 -0.05 -6.28 -7.27
CA ARG A 96 0.43 -7.13 -8.37
C ARG A 96 1.29 -6.31 -9.32
N LEU A 97 2.57 -6.67 -9.40
CA LEU A 97 3.53 -6.02 -10.28
C LEU A 97 3.97 -6.95 -11.42
N PRO A 98 4.25 -6.42 -12.62
CA PRO A 98 4.86 -7.18 -13.71
C PRO A 98 6.18 -7.85 -13.28
N ARG A 99 6.53 -8.97 -13.92
CA ARG A 99 7.72 -9.75 -13.57
C ARG A 99 9.05 -9.04 -13.88
N ASN A 100 9.08 -8.23 -14.94
CA ASN A 100 10.30 -7.63 -15.48
C ASN A 100 10.43 -6.16 -15.04
N SER A 101 11.65 -5.70 -14.72
CA SER A 101 11.91 -4.34 -14.25
C SER A 101 11.48 -3.26 -15.26
N SER A 102 11.70 -3.48 -16.56
CA SER A 102 11.25 -2.55 -17.60
C SER A 102 9.72 -2.47 -17.69
N ALA A 103 9.03 -3.60 -17.52
CA ALA A 103 7.57 -3.63 -17.48
C ALA A 103 7.01 -2.96 -16.22
N GLN A 104 7.65 -3.15 -15.06
CA GLN A 104 7.32 -2.41 -13.84
C GLN A 104 7.49 -0.90 -14.03
N PHE A 105 8.58 -0.46 -14.67
CA PHE A 105 8.82 0.95 -14.94
C PHE A 105 7.73 1.60 -15.81
N ASN A 106 7.26 0.88 -16.83
CA ASN A 106 6.25 1.35 -17.77
C ASN A 106 4.82 1.32 -17.20
N ALA A 107 4.53 0.39 -16.29
CA ALA A 107 3.20 0.22 -15.71
C ALA A 107 2.89 1.18 -14.55
N LEU A 108 3.91 1.84 -13.99
CA LEU A 108 3.79 2.64 -12.77
C LEU A 108 3.92 4.14 -13.05
N LEU A 109 3.39 4.95 -12.15
CA LEU A 109 3.38 6.41 -12.31
C LEU A 109 4.74 7.04 -11.97
N PRO A 110 5.23 8.01 -12.77
CA PRO A 110 6.46 8.75 -12.47
C PRO A 110 6.34 9.56 -11.18
N VAL A 111 7.41 9.59 -10.38
CA VAL A 111 7.54 10.51 -9.24
C VAL A 111 8.87 11.27 -9.30
N ARG A 112 8.82 12.58 -9.05
CA ARG A 112 10.00 13.45 -9.06
C ARG A 112 10.79 13.34 -7.75
N ASN A 113 10.08 13.30 -6.63
CA ASN A 113 10.64 13.22 -5.28
C ASN A 113 10.21 11.89 -4.66
N PRO A 114 11.00 10.80 -4.80
CA PRO A 114 10.60 9.50 -4.31
C PRO A 114 10.48 9.51 -2.78
N LYS A 115 9.44 8.86 -2.28
CA LYS A 115 9.20 8.60 -0.86
C LYS A 115 9.61 7.17 -0.52
N PRO A 116 9.96 6.86 0.74
CA PRO A 116 10.19 5.49 1.16
C PRO A 116 9.04 4.56 0.71
N GLY A 117 9.38 3.44 0.09
CA GLY A 117 8.44 2.50 -0.54
C GLY A 117 8.14 2.77 -2.03
N ASP A 118 8.61 3.88 -2.61
CA ASP A 118 8.62 4.03 -4.07
C ASP A 118 9.72 3.16 -4.70
N LEU A 119 9.65 2.95 -6.01
CA LEU A 119 10.62 2.15 -6.76
C LEU A 119 11.59 3.05 -7.51
N VAL A 120 12.88 2.70 -7.48
CA VAL A 120 13.95 3.39 -8.21
C VAL A 120 14.53 2.48 -9.28
N PHE A 121 14.76 3.02 -10.48
CA PHE A 121 15.10 2.25 -11.67
C PHE A 121 16.42 2.70 -12.29
N PHE A 122 17.14 1.73 -12.87
CA PHE A 122 18.47 1.93 -13.42
C PHE A 122 18.70 1.20 -14.76
N HIS A 123 19.68 1.67 -15.52
CA HIS A 123 20.13 1.07 -16.79
C HIS A 123 21.59 0.57 -16.74
N ARG A 124 22.05 -0.18 -17.75
CA ARG A 124 23.46 -0.62 -17.91
C ARG A 124 24.10 0.05 -19.13
N GLY A 125 24.00 1.37 -19.22
CA GLY A 125 24.67 2.16 -20.27
C GLY A 125 23.93 2.30 -21.61
N ASN A 126 22.93 1.48 -21.91
CA ASN A 126 22.18 1.52 -23.17
C ASN A 126 20.80 2.23 -23.07
N GLY A 127 20.58 3.02 -22.02
CA GLY A 127 19.28 3.68 -21.74
C GLY A 127 18.15 2.75 -21.28
N ASN A 128 18.23 1.44 -21.55
CA ASN A 128 17.17 0.49 -21.21
C ASN A 128 17.17 0.11 -19.73
N ILE A 129 15.99 0.15 -19.10
CA ILE A 129 15.79 -0.29 -17.72
C ILE A 129 16.17 -1.77 -17.60
N ASN A 130 17.03 -2.09 -16.64
CA ASN A 130 17.41 -3.46 -16.34
C ASN A 130 17.59 -3.76 -14.84
N HIS A 131 17.41 -2.75 -13.99
CA HIS A 131 17.50 -2.92 -12.55
C HIS A 131 16.46 -2.07 -11.84
N VAL A 132 15.95 -2.58 -10.72
CA VAL A 132 14.98 -1.91 -9.85
C VAL A 132 15.33 -2.15 -8.38
N GLY A 133 15.00 -1.20 -7.53
CA GLY A 133 15.09 -1.32 -6.08
C GLY A 133 13.95 -0.58 -5.37
N ILE A 134 13.73 -0.92 -4.09
CA ILE A 134 12.76 -0.25 -3.23
C ILE A 134 13.47 0.90 -2.52
N TYR A 135 13.01 2.13 -2.74
CA TYR A 135 13.58 3.31 -2.10
C TYR A 135 13.30 3.32 -0.60
N LEU A 136 14.32 3.61 0.20
CA LEU A 136 14.23 3.59 1.66
C LEU A 136 14.26 4.99 2.29
N GLY A 137 14.36 6.05 1.46
CA GLY A 137 14.77 7.37 1.94
C GLY A 137 16.29 7.53 1.99
N ASP A 138 16.76 8.74 2.29
CA ASP A 138 18.18 9.09 2.47
C ASP A 138 19.11 8.63 1.34
N GLN A 139 18.63 8.67 0.10
CA GLN A 139 19.36 8.17 -1.06
C GLN A 139 19.74 6.69 -0.95
N LYS A 140 18.98 5.87 -0.22
CA LYS A 140 19.20 4.43 -0.07
C LYS A 140 18.12 3.63 -0.78
N MET A 141 18.49 2.47 -1.29
CA MET A 141 17.56 1.46 -1.81
C MET A 141 17.85 0.09 -1.24
N LEU A 142 16.81 -0.73 -1.11
CA LEU A 142 16.89 -2.18 -0.95
C LEU A 142 16.78 -2.84 -2.32
N HIS A 143 17.69 -3.77 -2.65
CA HIS A 143 17.68 -4.44 -3.95
C HIS A 143 18.38 -5.81 -3.91
N ALA A 144 18.09 -6.66 -4.91
CA ALA A 144 18.88 -7.84 -5.23
C ALA A 144 19.82 -7.50 -6.41
N PRO A 145 21.13 -7.24 -6.17
CA PRO A 145 22.03 -6.57 -7.12
C PRO A 145 22.39 -7.39 -8.37
N SER A 146 22.97 -8.57 -8.20
CA SER A 146 23.56 -9.36 -9.28
C SER A 146 23.97 -10.77 -8.82
N PRO A 147 24.27 -11.71 -9.73
CA PRO A 147 24.84 -13.01 -9.36
C PRO A 147 26.06 -12.89 -8.42
N GLY A 148 26.20 -13.86 -7.51
CA GLY A 148 27.27 -13.88 -6.50
C GLY A 148 27.04 -12.95 -5.30
N LYS A 149 26.03 -12.09 -5.34
CA LYS A 149 25.66 -11.19 -4.25
C LYS A 149 24.34 -11.59 -3.59
N ARG A 150 23.97 -10.84 -2.56
CA ARG A 150 22.76 -11.04 -1.75
C ARG A 150 21.93 -9.76 -1.75
N VAL A 151 20.66 -9.88 -1.36
CA VAL A 151 19.81 -8.72 -1.11
C VAL A 151 20.52 -7.81 -0.10
N GLU A 152 20.74 -6.56 -0.49
CA GLU A 152 21.53 -5.59 0.26
C GLU A 152 20.89 -4.19 0.21
N ILE A 153 21.41 -3.28 1.03
CA ILE A 153 21.08 -1.85 0.96
C ILE A 153 22.25 -1.13 0.30
N ALA A 154 21.95 -0.30 -0.71
CA ALA A 154 22.93 0.50 -1.40
C ALA A 154 22.51 1.96 -1.48
N ARG A 155 23.49 2.86 -1.54
CA ARG A 155 23.27 4.28 -1.84
C ARG A 155 23.11 4.48 -3.35
N ILE A 156 22.09 5.24 -3.75
CA ILE A 156 21.75 5.49 -5.16
C ILE A 156 22.47 6.72 -5.74
N ASP A 157 22.97 7.59 -4.89
CA ASP A 157 23.58 8.89 -5.24
C ASP A 157 25.11 8.84 -5.36
N GLN A 158 25.70 7.64 -5.36
CA GLN A 158 27.14 7.44 -5.51
C GLN A 158 27.52 6.32 -6.48
N GLY A 159 28.76 6.39 -6.98
CA GLY A 159 29.43 5.31 -7.71
C GLY A 159 28.63 4.76 -8.90
N TYR A 160 28.46 3.44 -8.91
CA TYR A 160 27.78 2.70 -9.99
C TYR A 160 26.32 3.15 -10.19
N TRP A 161 25.59 3.34 -9.10
CA TRP A 161 24.15 3.62 -9.11
C TRP A 161 23.84 5.06 -9.56
N LYS A 162 24.64 6.04 -9.12
CA LYS A 162 24.46 7.45 -9.54
C LYS A 162 24.49 7.60 -11.05
N LYS A 163 25.46 6.96 -11.70
CA LYS A 163 25.67 7.04 -13.16
C LYS A 163 24.58 6.34 -13.98
N ARG A 164 23.72 5.57 -13.34
CA ARG A 164 22.75 4.67 -14.00
C ARG A 164 21.32 4.95 -13.58
N TYR A 165 21.10 5.93 -12.72
CA TYR A 165 19.77 6.28 -12.23
C TYR A 165 18.93 6.83 -13.38
N VAL A 166 17.76 6.24 -13.61
CA VAL A 166 16.82 6.68 -14.65
C VAL A 166 15.67 7.48 -14.07
N GLY A 167 15.16 7.07 -12.91
CA GLY A 167 14.06 7.75 -12.26
C GLY A 167 13.33 6.85 -11.27
N ALA A 168 12.28 7.41 -10.68
CA ALA A 168 11.44 6.71 -9.73
C ALA A 168 9.99 6.55 -10.22
N ARG A 169 9.33 5.51 -9.70
CA ARG A 169 7.90 5.25 -9.89
C ARG A 169 7.23 4.94 -8.57
N THR A 170 5.93 5.22 -8.47
CA THR A 170 5.13 4.84 -7.29
C THR A 170 4.04 3.83 -7.64
N VAL A 171 3.78 2.94 -6.67
CA VAL A 171 2.65 2.01 -6.67
C VAL A 171 1.53 2.54 -5.76
N ILE A 172 1.89 3.31 -4.73
CA ILE A 172 0.96 3.73 -3.69
C ILE A 172 0.53 5.17 -3.94
N HIS A 173 -0.74 5.32 -4.28
CA HIS A 173 -1.37 6.59 -4.54
C HIS A 173 -1.84 7.20 -3.22
N GLU A 174 -1.29 8.35 -2.85
CA GLU A 174 -1.88 9.18 -1.80
C GLU A 174 -3.14 9.83 -2.38
N ARG A 175 -4.31 9.56 -1.79
CA ARG A 175 -5.50 10.35 -2.12
C ARG A 175 -5.26 11.76 -1.60
N ALA A 176 -5.03 12.70 -2.51
CA ALA A 176 -5.07 14.12 -2.15
C ALA A 176 -6.49 14.45 -1.72
N THR A 177 -6.73 14.60 -0.42
CA THR A 177 -7.93 15.29 0.06
C THR A 177 -7.81 16.74 -0.35
N VAL A 178 -8.50 17.11 -1.44
CA VAL A 178 -8.75 18.52 -1.75
C VAL A 178 -9.65 19.03 -0.63
N SER A 179 -9.06 19.71 0.35
CA SER A 179 -9.87 20.51 1.26
C SER A 179 -10.44 21.65 0.42
N ARG A 180 -11.77 21.64 0.27
CA ARG A 180 -12.52 22.79 -0.24
C ARG A 180 -12.59 23.86 0.83
#